data_AF-A0AAQ4DJQ3-F1
#
_entry.id   AF-A0AAQ4DJQ3-F1
#
_cell.length_a   1.000
_cell.length_b   1.000
_cell.length_c   1.000
_cell.angle_alpha   90.00
_cell.angle_beta   90.00
_cell.angle_gamma   90.00
#
_symmetry.space_group_name_H-M   'P 1'
#
loop_
_entity.id
_entity.type
_entity.pdbx_description
1 polymer ?
#
loop_
_entity_poly.entity_id
_entity_poly.type
_entity_poly.pdbx_seq_one_letter_code
_entity_poly.pdbx_strand_id
1 'polypeptide(L)'
;MIEYARQNSDHENITFEVFDFGGQDIEDMIANYGTFDRVYSFLNFQGVKDGRKAYVDLSRLLTPGSGECLIFSGVSNSFTDAWMQMHLMDRWRQVIPDPMSCLSDYHKFMLDNNFGKIESEIRGLVTDAEMETIACHVFESEWPFPNVKTFLESSFNVIPFVQSIPECDIEDAKTDWARLMQASAAQQRSGFTAKMVFYCLHAKSAS
;
A
#
# COMPACT_ATOMS: atom_id res chain seq x y z
N MET A 1 -13.32 3.79 8.53
CA MET A 1 -13.08 4.55 7.28
C MET A 1 -14.38 4.88 6.56
N ILE A 2 -15.17 3.88 6.13
CA ILE A 2 -16.44 4.13 5.41
C ILE A 2 -17.42 5.02 6.18
N GLU A 3 -17.66 4.74 7.46
CA GLU A 3 -18.57 5.57 8.26
C GLU A 3 -18.10 7.03 8.39
N TYR A 4 -16.80 7.22 8.59
CA TYR A 4 -16.21 8.56 8.59
C TYR A 4 -16.38 9.27 7.24
N ALA A 5 -16.17 8.56 6.13
CA ALA A 5 -16.33 9.11 4.79
C ALA A 5 -17.78 9.52 4.51
N ARG A 6 -18.75 8.67 4.89
CA ARG A 6 -20.20 9.00 4.82
C ARG A 6 -20.52 10.27 5.60
N GLN A 7 -20.02 10.40 6.83
CA GLN A 7 -20.32 11.57 7.67
C GLN A 7 -19.70 12.88 7.17
N ASN A 8 -18.59 12.82 6.43
CA ASN A 8 -17.80 14.01 6.06
C ASN A 8 -17.82 14.34 4.56
N SER A 9 -18.38 13.47 3.73
CA SER A 9 -18.34 13.61 2.27
C SER A 9 -19.60 13.07 1.59
N ASP A 10 -20.73 13.08 2.31
CA ASP A 10 -22.02 12.64 1.77
C ASP A 10 -22.41 13.45 0.52
N HIS A 11 -22.85 12.76 -0.51
CA HIS A 11 -23.31 13.35 -1.76
C HIS A 11 -24.24 12.37 -2.48
N GLU A 12 -25.30 12.87 -3.12
CA GLU A 12 -26.31 12.06 -3.83
C GLU A 12 -25.74 11.17 -4.97
N ASN A 13 -24.51 11.45 -5.41
CA ASN A 13 -23.83 10.75 -6.51
C ASN A 13 -22.63 9.92 -6.01
N ILE A 14 -22.48 9.79 -4.69
CA ILE A 14 -21.39 9.02 -4.07
C ILE A 14 -22.01 7.92 -3.23
N THR A 15 -21.65 6.68 -3.52
CA THR A 15 -22.00 5.52 -2.69
C THR A 15 -20.74 5.04 -1.98
N PHE A 16 -20.88 4.69 -0.70
CA PHE A 16 -19.78 4.16 0.09
C PHE A 16 -20.07 2.70 0.44
N GLU A 17 -19.20 1.80 0.01
CA GLU A 17 -19.31 0.36 0.26
C GLU A 17 -18.04 -0.19 0.91
N VAL A 18 -18.21 -1.26 1.67
CA VAL A 18 -17.08 -2.08 2.12
C VAL A 18 -16.81 -3.11 1.03
N PHE A 19 -15.57 -3.14 0.54
CA PHE A 19 -15.17 -4.03 -0.54
C PHE A 19 -13.76 -4.58 -0.29
N ASP A 20 -13.63 -5.92 -0.29
CA ASP A 20 -12.33 -6.58 -0.21
C ASP A 20 -11.71 -6.75 -1.61
N PHE A 21 -10.93 -5.75 -2.02
CA PHE A 21 -10.26 -5.74 -3.31
C PHE A 21 -9.16 -6.81 -3.39
N GLY A 22 -9.21 -7.67 -4.41
CA GLY A 22 -8.31 -8.82 -4.52
C GLY A 22 -8.79 -10.06 -3.77
N GLY A 23 -9.95 -9.97 -3.11
CA GLY A 23 -10.66 -11.06 -2.42
C GLY A 23 -11.68 -11.79 -3.32
N GLN A 24 -12.75 -12.30 -2.72
CA GLN A 24 -13.80 -13.05 -3.44
C GLN A 24 -14.93 -12.14 -3.97
N ASP A 25 -14.95 -10.87 -3.58
CA ASP A 25 -16.13 -9.99 -3.71
C ASP A 25 -16.28 -9.33 -5.10
N ILE A 26 -15.36 -9.60 -6.03
CA ILE A 26 -15.31 -8.91 -7.33
C ILE A 26 -16.57 -9.15 -8.17
N GLU A 27 -17.12 -10.35 -8.11
CA GLU A 27 -18.35 -10.72 -8.84
C GLU A 27 -19.55 -9.93 -8.32
N ASP A 28 -19.66 -9.80 -6.99
CA ASP A 28 -20.75 -9.09 -6.35
C ASP A 28 -20.69 -7.59 -6.66
N MET A 29 -19.48 -7.01 -6.70
CA MET A 29 -19.27 -5.61 -7.13
C MET A 29 -19.77 -5.40 -8.56
N ILE A 30 -19.38 -6.27 -9.50
CA ILE A 30 -19.80 -6.17 -10.90
C ILE A 30 -21.30 -6.42 -11.05
N ALA A 31 -21.86 -7.37 -10.30
CA ALA A 31 -23.30 -7.67 -10.35
C ALA A 31 -24.15 -6.50 -9.83
N ASN A 32 -23.68 -5.82 -8.78
CA ASN A 32 -24.42 -4.72 -8.15
C ASN A 32 -24.26 -3.38 -8.87
N TYR A 33 -23.09 -3.09 -9.42
CA TYR A 33 -22.76 -1.76 -9.97
C TYR A 33 -22.32 -1.75 -11.43
N GLY A 34 -22.07 -2.92 -12.02
CA GLY A 34 -21.52 -3.04 -13.37
C GLY A 34 -20.01 -2.77 -13.43
N THR A 35 -19.56 -2.31 -14.59
CA THR A 35 -18.17 -1.91 -14.83
C THR A 35 -18.00 -0.40 -14.76
N PHE A 36 -16.76 0.03 -14.62
CA PHE A 36 -16.39 1.43 -14.40
C PHE A 36 -15.53 1.94 -15.55
N ASP A 37 -15.86 3.13 -16.04
CA ASP A 37 -15.01 3.81 -17.02
C ASP A 37 -13.69 4.27 -16.39
N ARG A 38 -13.66 4.49 -15.07
CA ARG A 38 -12.49 4.95 -14.33
C ARG A 38 -12.40 4.32 -12.95
N VAL A 39 -11.26 3.73 -12.64
CA VAL A 39 -10.93 3.22 -11.30
C VAL A 39 -9.70 3.94 -10.74
N TYR A 40 -9.80 4.45 -9.52
CA TYR A 40 -8.72 5.15 -8.85
C TYR A 40 -8.33 4.43 -7.56
N SER A 41 -7.03 4.26 -7.32
CA SER A 41 -6.52 3.73 -6.05
C SER A 41 -5.32 4.55 -5.59
N PHE A 42 -5.40 5.07 -4.37
CA PHE A 42 -4.34 5.89 -3.77
C PHE A 42 -3.93 5.27 -2.43
N LEU A 43 -2.65 4.87 -2.34
CA LEU A 43 -2.00 4.34 -1.13
C LEU A 43 -2.72 3.13 -0.50
N ASN A 44 -3.42 2.31 -1.29
CA ASN A 44 -4.09 1.12 -0.79
C ASN A 44 -3.71 -0.18 -1.53
N PHE A 45 -3.27 -0.08 -2.79
CA PHE A 45 -3.02 -1.25 -3.64
C PHE A 45 -1.90 -2.16 -3.08
N GLN A 46 -0.95 -1.58 -2.33
CA GLN A 46 0.10 -2.34 -1.64
C GLN A 46 -0.42 -3.27 -0.54
N GLY A 47 -1.64 -3.04 -0.04
CA GLY A 47 -2.28 -3.87 0.99
C GLY A 47 -2.87 -5.18 0.46
N VAL A 48 -2.99 -5.33 -0.87
CA VAL A 48 -3.61 -6.51 -1.49
C VAL A 48 -2.60 -7.65 -1.59
N LYS A 49 -2.83 -8.76 -0.89
CA LYS A 49 -1.85 -9.85 -0.74
C LYS A 49 -1.41 -10.45 -2.07
N ASP A 50 -2.38 -10.84 -2.91
CA ASP A 50 -2.14 -11.40 -4.24
C ASP A 50 -2.23 -10.29 -5.30
N GLY A 51 -1.07 -9.75 -5.65
CA GLY A 51 -0.99 -8.67 -6.62
C GLY A 51 -1.40 -9.08 -8.04
N ARG A 52 -1.18 -10.35 -8.42
CA ARG A 52 -1.58 -10.83 -9.75
C ARG A 52 -3.09 -10.88 -9.84
N LYS A 53 -3.75 -11.45 -8.84
CA LYS A 53 -5.22 -11.43 -8.74
C LYS A 53 -5.76 -10.00 -8.68
N ALA A 54 -5.11 -9.10 -7.95
CA ALA A 54 -5.50 -7.70 -7.85
C ALA A 54 -5.60 -7.01 -9.24
N TYR A 55 -4.62 -7.24 -10.12
CA TYR A 55 -4.66 -6.68 -11.48
C TYR A 55 -5.70 -7.35 -12.38
N VAL A 56 -5.93 -8.66 -12.23
CA VAL A 56 -7.01 -9.36 -12.94
C VAL A 56 -8.37 -8.83 -12.49
N ASP A 57 -8.59 -8.68 -11.20
CA ASP A 57 -9.83 -8.10 -10.67
C ASP A 57 -10.01 -6.65 -11.14
N LEU A 58 -8.93 -5.88 -11.19
CA LEU A 58 -8.94 -4.52 -11.74
C LEU A 58 -9.40 -4.50 -13.19
N SER A 59 -8.86 -5.38 -14.04
CA SER A 59 -9.23 -5.40 -15.47
C SER A 59 -10.70 -5.75 -15.67
N ARG A 60 -11.24 -6.64 -14.82
CA ARG A 60 -12.66 -7.02 -14.83
C ARG A 60 -13.60 -5.92 -14.37
N LEU A 61 -13.14 -5.01 -13.50
CA LEU A 61 -13.92 -3.85 -13.08
C LEU A 61 -13.98 -2.77 -14.16
N LEU A 62 -13.04 -2.72 -15.09
CA LEU A 62 -13.00 -1.70 -16.12
C LEU A 62 -14.02 -2.00 -17.23
N THR A 63 -14.66 -0.94 -17.73
CA THR A 63 -15.51 -1.04 -18.94
C THR A 63 -14.66 -1.60 -20.10
N PRO A 64 -15.06 -2.73 -20.73
CA PRO A 64 -14.27 -3.32 -21.81
C PRO A 64 -14.04 -2.35 -22.98
N GLY A 65 -12.80 -2.25 -23.45
CA GLY A 65 -12.40 -1.41 -24.58
C GLY A 65 -12.24 0.09 -24.29
N SER A 66 -12.74 0.61 -23.17
CA SER A 66 -12.68 2.05 -22.87
C SER A 66 -12.34 2.43 -21.42
N GLY A 67 -12.35 1.48 -20.49
CA GLY A 67 -12.12 1.74 -19.07
C GLY A 67 -10.64 2.00 -18.77
N GLU A 68 -10.37 2.91 -17.84
CA GLU A 68 -9.02 3.26 -17.40
C GLU A 68 -8.85 3.16 -15.88
N CYS A 69 -7.63 2.89 -15.44
CA CYS A 69 -7.28 2.95 -14.03
C CYS A 69 -6.05 3.83 -13.77
N LEU A 70 -6.06 4.53 -12.64
CA LEU A 70 -4.91 5.23 -12.09
C LEU A 70 -4.63 4.73 -10.67
N ILE A 71 -3.45 4.13 -10.50
CA ILE A 71 -2.98 3.59 -9.23
C ILE A 71 -1.75 4.36 -8.77
N PHE A 72 -1.81 4.89 -7.56
CA PHE A 72 -0.66 5.40 -6.84
C PHE A 72 -0.47 4.55 -5.59
N SER A 73 0.65 3.85 -5.47
CA SER A 73 0.86 2.88 -4.40
C SER A 73 2.30 2.86 -3.92
N GLY A 74 2.47 2.56 -2.63
CA GLY A 74 3.78 2.34 -2.04
C GLY A 74 4.41 1.08 -2.61
N VAL A 75 5.70 1.14 -2.91
CA VAL A 75 6.54 -0.03 -3.18
C VAL A 75 7.37 -0.33 -1.95
N SER A 76 8.13 0.67 -1.49
CA SER A 76 9.06 0.55 -0.38
C SER A 76 9.04 1.73 0.57
N ASN A 77 9.31 1.45 1.84
CA ASN A 77 9.50 2.47 2.86
C ASN A 77 10.36 1.91 3.99
N SER A 78 10.93 2.85 4.77
CA SER A 78 11.68 2.55 5.99
C SER A 78 10.86 1.83 7.07
N PHE A 79 9.54 1.85 6.97
CA PHE A 79 8.66 1.16 7.91
C PHE A 79 8.76 -0.35 7.77
N THR A 80 8.76 -0.87 6.54
CA THR A 80 8.94 -2.30 6.27
C THR A 80 10.32 -2.79 6.75
N ASP A 81 11.37 -1.98 6.58
CA ASP A 81 12.72 -2.30 7.05
C ASP A 81 12.79 -2.36 8.59
N ALA A 82 12.14 -1.41 9.27
CA ALA A 82 12.05 -1.41 10.73
C ALA A 82 11.22 -2.60 11.25
N TRP A 83 10.12 -2.94 10.58
CA TRP A 83 9.33 -4.13 10.93
C TRP A 83 10.15 -5.41 10.77
N MET A 84 10.87 -5.57 9.66
CA MET A 84 11.77 -6.70 9.46
C MET A 84 12.81 -6.80 10.58
N GLN A 85 13.43 -5.68 10.95
CA GLN A 85 14.40 -5.66 12.05
C GLN A 85 13.77 -6.02 13.39
N MET A 86 12.56 -5.54 13.71
CA MET A 86 11.86 -5.94 14.93
C MET A 86 11.55 -7.43 14.93
N HIS A 87 11.04 -7.99 13.82
CA HIS A 87 10.76 -9.43 13.71
C HIS A 87 12.01 -10.29 13.97
N LEU A 88 13.20 -9.79 13.66
CA LEU A 88 14.46 -10.51 13.89
C LEU A 88 14.98 -10.42 15.34
N MET A 89 14.43 -9.55 16.19
CA MET A 89 14.84 -9.44 17.59
C MET A 89 14.24 -10.58 18.42
N ASP A 90 15.06 -11.22 19.26
CA ASP A 90 14.63 -12.35 20.10
C ASP A 90 13.36 -12.05 20.92
N ARG A 91 13.26 -10.82 21.45
CA ARG A 91 12.10 -10.36 22.21
C ARG A 91 10.80 -10.38 21.41
N TRP A 92 10.87 -9.99 20.13
CA TRP A 92 9.70 -9.69 19.32
C TRP A 92 9.36 -10.77 18.31
N ARG A 93 10.32 -11.64 17.96
CA ARG A 93 10.18 -12.65 16.89
C ARG A 93 8.97 -13.58 17.02
N GLN A 94 8.52 -13.86 18.24
CA GLN A 94 7.37 -14.73 18.52
C GLN A 94 6.02 -13.99 18.49
N VAL A 95 6.04 -12.66 18.51
CA VAL A 95 4.86 -11.80 18.66
C VAL A 95 4.61 -10.99 17.39
N ILE A 96 5.67 -10.42 16.84
CA ILE A 96 5.64 -9.66 15.59
C ILE A 96 5.78 -10.66 14.43
N PRO A 97 4.76 -10.78 13.57
CA PRO A 97 4.79 -11.70 12.43
C PRO A 97 5.83 -11.26 11.40
N ASP A 98 6.25 -12.22 10.58
CA ASP A 98 7.16 -11.98 9.45
C ASP A 98 6.49 -11.00 8.47
N PRO A 99 7.09 -9.83 8.19
CA PRO A 99 6.57 -8.88 7.22
C PRO A 99 6.30 -9.53 5.86
N MET A 100 7.14 -10.47 5.41
CA MET A 100 6.98 -11.13 4.09
C MET A 100 5.79 -12.08 4.04
N SER A 101 5.28 -12.53 5.19
CA SER A 101 4.08 -13.36 5.29
C SER A 101 2.79 -12.54 5.32
N CYS A 102 2.90 -11.28 5.74
CA CYS A 102 1.78 -10.35 5.93
C CYS A 102 1.63 -9.36 4.77
N LEU A 103 2.73 -8.94 4.19
CA LEU A 103 2.77 -7.97 3.11
C LEU A 103 2.49 -8.64 1.77
N SER A 104 1.99 -7.85 0.84
CA SER A 104 1.74 -8.29 -0.52
C SER A 104 3.02 -8.69 -1.25
N ASP A 105 2.86 -9.50 -2.29
CA ASP A 105 3.95 -9.87 -3.19
C ASP A 105 4.65 -8.65 -3.82
N TYR A 106 3.99 -7.48 -3.87
CA TYR A 106 4.62 -6.21 -4.27
C TYR A 106 5.81 -5.84 -3.40
N HIS A 107 5.81 -6.22 -2.13
CA HIS A 107 6.92 -5.96 -1.21
C HIS A 107 8.10 -6.91 -1.45
N LYS A 108 8.01 -7.87 -2.38
CA LYS A 108 9.21 -8.61 -2.85
C LYS A 108 10.05 -7.77 -3.80
N PHE A 109 9.45 -6.78 -4.46
CA PHE A 109 10.12 -5.82 -5.35
C PHE A 109 11.11 -4.90 -4.58
N MET A 110 10.99 -4.85 -3.25
CA MET A 110 11.85 -4.14 -2.32
C MET A 110 13.32 -4.52 -2.38
N LEU A 111 13.61 -5.81 -2.59
CA LEU A 111 14.89 -6.40 -2.21
C LEU A 111 16.06 -5.95 -3.09
N ASP A 112 15.78 -5.47 -4.30
CA ASP A 112 16.82 -5.16 -5.29
C ASP A 112 17.04 -3.66 -5.50
N ASN A 113 16.21 -2.77 -4.93
CA ASN A 113 16.24 -1.31 -5.12
C ASN A 113 16.42 -0.86 -6.59
N ASN A 114 15.92 -1.66 -7.53
CA ASN A 114 16.10 -1.44 -8.96
C ASN A 114 14.78 -0.96 -9.56
N PHE A 115 14.60 0.36 -9.66
CA PHE A 115 13.34 0.95 -10.12
C PHE A 115 12.91 0.48 -11.51
N GLY A 116 13.87 0.21 -12.41
CA GLY A 116 13.56 -0.34 -13.74
C GLY A 116 13.01 -1.76 -13.69
N LYS A 117 13.51 -2.60 -12.79
CA LYS A 117 12.97 -3.95 -12.56
C LYS A 117 11.55 -3.88 -11.99
N ILE A 118 11.34 -3.05 -10.97
CA ILE A 118 10.03 -2.83 -10.33
C ILE A 118 9.01 -2.37 -11.37
N GLU A 119 9.38 -1.38 -12.19
CA GLU A 119 8.51 -0.88 -13.26
C GLU A 119 8.18 -1.98 -14.28
N SER A 120 9.18 -2.77 -14.68
CA SER A 120 9.00 -3.91 -15.59
C SER A 120 8.06 -4.97 -15.03
N GLU A 121 8.15 -5.28 -13.73
CA GLU A 121 7.29 -6.26 -13.06
C GLU A 121 5.85 -5.76 -12.96
N ILE A 122 5.64 -4.48 -12.64
CA ILE A 122 4.30 -3.86 -12.63
C ILE A 122 3.69 -3.90 -14.04
N ARG A 123 4.45 -3.52 -15.07
CA ARG A 123 3.98 -3.59 -16.48
C ARG A 123 3.66 -5.03 -16.89
N GLY A 124 4.43 -6.00 -16.40
CA GLY A 124 4.15 -7.43 -16.58
C GLY A 124 2.79 -7.82 -16.00
N LEU A 125 2.49 -7.39 -14.77
CA LEU A 125 1.20 -7.67 -14.14
C LEU A 125 0.01 -7.04 -14.89
N VAL A 126 0.20 -5.85 -15.44
CA VAL A 126 -0.83 -5.19 -16.29
C VAL A 126 -1.06 -6.00 -17.56
N THR A 127 0.02 -6.47 -18.20
CA THR A 127 -0.06 -7.29 -19.42
C THR A 127 -0.72 -8.63 -19.14
N ASP A 128 -0.34 -9.30 -18.04
CA ASP A 128 -0.90 -10.58 -17.61
C ASP A 128 -2.40 -10.50 -17.28
N ALA A 129 -2.89 -9.29 -16.94
CA ALA A 129 -4.29 -9.00 -16.70
C ALA A 129 -5.05 -8.52 -17.95
N GLU A 130 -4.45 -8.63 -19.13
CA GLU A 130 -5.04 -8.24 -20.42
C GLU A 130 -5.41 -6.74 -20.49
N MET A 131 -4.57 -5.90 -19.87
CA MET A 131 -4.66 -4.44 -19.93
C MET A 131 -3.45 -3.85 -20.68
N GLU A 132 -3.62 -2.61 -21.15
CA GLU A 132 -2.55 -1.84 -21.78
C GLU A 132 -2.03 -0.77 -20.81
N THR A 133 -0.71 -0.73 -20.61
CA THR A 133 -0.09 0.35 -19.82
C THR A 133 -0.02 1.63 -20.64
N ILE A 134 -0.58 2.73 -20.13
CA ILE A 134 -0.42 4.07 -20.68
C ILE A 134 0.86 4.71 -20.13
N ALA A 135 1.02 4.69 -18.80
CA ALA A 135 2.21 5.19 -18.12
C ALA A 135 2.48 4.37 -16.86
N CYS A 136 3.76 4.13 -16.53
CA CYS A 136 4.15 3.55 -15.26
C CYS A 136 5.45 4.23 -14.83
N HIS A 137 5.47 4.80 -13.63
CA HIS A 137 6.61 5.52 -13.09
C HIS A 137 6.89 5.04 -11.68
N VAL A 138 8.10 4.55 -11.44
CA VAL A 138 8.60 4.22 -10.11
C VAL A 138 9.55 5.32 -9.67
N PHE A 139 9.34 5.90 -8.49
CA PHE A 139 10.12 7.03 -8.01
C PHE A 139 10.24 7.06 -6.49
N GLU A 140 11.37 7.59 -6.03
CA GLU A 140 11.56 7.96 -4.63
C GLU A 140 10.95 9.34 -4.36
N SER A 141 10.32 9.49 -3.21
CA SER A 141 9.77 10.74 -2.73
C SER A 141 10.12 10.93 -1.25
N GLU A 142 10.44 12.17 -0.88
CA GLU A 142 10.64 12.56 0.50
C GLU A 142 9.33 13.08 1.10
N TRP A 143 8.88 12.43 2.16
CA TRP A 143 7.64 12.78 2.86
C TRP A 143 7.95 13.55 4.13
N PRO A 144 7.55 14.83 4.21
CA PRO A 144 7.86 15.67 5.36
C PRO A 144 6.90 15.37 6.51
N PHE A 145 7.46 15.28 7.71
CA PHE A 145 6.73 15.21 8.97
C PHE A 145 7.04 16.45 9.80
N PRO A 146 6.02 17.08 10.42
CA PRO A 146 6.21 18.31 11.19
C PRO A 146 7.22 18.18 12.32
N ASN A 147 7.31 17.01 12.95
CA ASN A 147 8.25 16.72 14.03
C ASN A 147 8.41 15.19 14.20
N VAL A 148 9.41 14.78 14.99
CA VAL A 148 9.72 13.36 15.25
C VAL A 148 8.55 12.63 15.91
N LYS A 149 7.80 13.28 16.80
CA LYS A 149 6.67 12.67 17.50
C LYS A 149 5.58 12.28 16.49
N THR A 150 5.18 13.21 15.63
CA THR A 150 4.20 12.94 14.57
C THR A 150 4.67 11.83 13.62
N PHE A 151 5.95 11.82 13.25
CA PHE A 151 6.54 10.76 12.43
C PHE A 151 6.44 9.38 13.09
N LEU A 152 6.84 9.27 14.36
CA LEU A 152 6.82 8.02 15.11
C LEU A 152 5.41 7.50 15.39
N GLU A 153 4.50 8.39 15.79
CA GLU A 153 3.09 8.04 16.02
C GLU A 153 2.42 7.59 14.71
N SER A 154 2.67 8.30 13.61
CA SER A 154 2.09 7.96 12.31
C SER A 154 2.65 6.64 11.77
N SER A 155 3.97 6.43 11.90
CA SER A 155 4.62 5.21 11.39
C SER A 155 4.24 3.95 12.17
N PHE A 156 4.04 4.04 13.48
CA PHE A 156 3.65 2.88 14.29
C PHE A 156 2.20 2.49 14.03
N ASN A 157 1.27 3.44 14.07
CA ASN A 157 -0.17 3.16 14.03
C ASN A 157 -0.70 2.64 12.68
N VAL A 158 0.08 2.77 11.61
CA VAL A 158 -0.33 2.33 10.26
C VAL A 158 0.12 0.92 9.92
N ILE A 159 0.89 0.25 10.80
CA ILE A 159 1.43 -1.08 10.48
C ILE A 159 0.50 -2.18 11.01
N PRO A 160 0.15 -3.18 10.18
CA PRO A 160 -0.76 -4.25 10.58
C PRO A 160 -0.35 -5.01 11.84
N PHE A 161 0.95 -5.19 12.11
CA PHE A 161 1.40 -6.02 13.23
C PHE A 161 1.13 -5.43 14.62
N VAL A 162 0.80 -4.14 14.73
CA VAL A 162 0.57 -3.51 16.06
C VAL A 162 -0.53 -4.25 16.83
N GLN A 163 -1.51 -4.81 16.13
CA GLN A 163 -2.59 -5.61 16.71
C GLN A 163 -2.12 -6.94 17.32
N SER A 164 -0.93 -7.42 16.94
CA SER A 164 -0.36 -8.67 17.46
C SER A 164 0.42 -8.46 18.77
N ILE A 165 0.68 -7.21 19.17
CA ILE A 165 1.50 -6.90 20.35
C ILE A 165 0.60 -6.91 21.61
N PRO A 166 0.96 -7.66 22.67
CA PRO A 166 0.28 -7.60 23.94
C PRO A 166 0.24 -6.17 24.49
N GLU A 167 -0.88 -5.76 25.08
CA GLU A 167 -1.05 -4.40 25.61
C GLU A 167 0.06 -3.99 26.59
N CYS A 168 0.55 -4.93 27.41
CA CYS A 168 1.64 -4.69 28.36
C CYS A 168 2.99 -4.38 27.71
N ASP A 169 3.18 -4.76 26.45
CA ASP A 169 4.44 -4.60 25.71
C ASP A 169 4.40 -3.45 24.69
N ILE A 170 3.27 -2.76 24.50
CA ILE A 170 3.10 -1.72 23.48
C ILE A 170 4.13 -0.59 23.62
N GLU A 171 4.40 -0.12 24.83
CA GLU A 171 5.34 1.01 25.05
C GLU A 171 6.79 0.60 24.78
N ASP A 172 7.15 -0.64 25.09
CA ASP A 172 8.47 -1.19 24.78
C ASP A 172 8.63 -1.39 23.26
N ALA A 173 7.58 -1.87 22.59
CA ALA A 173 7.56 -1.99 21.13
C ALA A 173 7.67 -0.62 20.45
N LYS A 174 6.97 0.41 20.94
CA LYS A 174 7.12 1.79 20.46
C LYS A 174 8.53 2.32 20.66
N THR A 175 9.18 1.98 21.76
CA THR A 175 10.56 2.40 22.05
C THR A 175 11.54 1.80 21.06
N ASP A 176 11.46 0.49 20.81
CA ASP A 176 12.30 -0.18 19.81
C ASP A 176 12.00 0.29 18.39
N TRP A 177 10.71 0.44 18.05
CA TRP A 177 10.27 1.03 16.79
C TRP A 177 10.87 2.41 16.57
N ALA A 178 10.77 3.28 17.57
CA ALA A 178 11.31 4.64 17.50
C ALA A 178 12.81 4.66 17.24
N ARG A 179 13.56 3.78 17.92
CA ARG A 179 15.01 3.64 17.72
C ARG A 179 15.35 3.26 16.27
N LEU A 180 14.63 2.29 15.70
CA LEU A 180 14.84 1.84 14.31
C LEU A 180 14.46 2.93 13.30
N MET A 181 13.30 3.55 13.50
CA MET A 181 12.80 4.58 12.60
C MET A 181 13.69 5.82 12.59
N GLN A 182 14.20 6.25 13.75
CA GLN A 182 15.14 7.38 13.83
C GLN A 182 16.46 7.09 13.11
N ALA A 183 16.95 5.85 13.13
CA ALA A 183 18.16 5.47 12.40
C ALA A 183 17.97 5.52 10.88
N SER A 184 16.73 5.35 10.40
CA SER A 184 16.38 5.37 8.96
C SER A 184 15.97 6.75 8.43
N ALA A 185 15.68 7.71 9.30
CA ALA A 185 15.16 9.02 8.94
C ALA A 185 16.26 10.08 8.85
N ALA A 186 16.13 11.00 7.90
CA ALA A 186 17.00 12.17 7.83
C ALA A 186 16.41 13.31 8.68
N GLN A 187 17.16 13.77 9.68
CA GLN A 187 16.79 14.96 10.44
C GLN A 187 17.08 16.21 9.60
N GLN A 188 16.06 17.04 9.38
CA GLN A 188 16.16 18.31 8.67
C GLN A 188 15.98 19.49 9.65
N ARG A 189 16.41 20.69 9.25
CA ARG A 189 16.32 21.91 10.09
C ARG A 189 14.89 22.22 10.56
N SER A 190 13.86 21.81 9.82
CA SER A 190 12.45 22.13 10.09
C SER A 190 11.57 20.89 10.29
N GLY A 191 12.14 19.70 10.52
CA GLY A 191 11.35 18.48 10.68
C GLY A 191 12.10 17.19 10.38
N PHE A 192 11.34 16.15 10.06
CA PHE A 192 11.86 14.84 9.67
C PHE A 192 11.37 14.49 8.27
N THR A 193 12.23 13.94 7.44
CA THR A 193 11.82 13.36 6.15
C THR A 193 11.99 11.85 6.17
N ALA A 194 10.96 11.16 5.67
CA ALA A 194 11.04 9.74 5.37
C ALA A 194 11.14 9.56 3.87
N LYS A 195 12.08 8.73 3.43
CA LYS A 195 12.16 8.29 2.05
C LYS A 195 11.18 7.14 1.85
N MET A 196 10.40 7.24 0.79
CA MET A 196 9.46 6.22 0.37
C MET A 196 9.54 6.09 -1.15
N VAL A 197 9.46 4.87 -1.65
CA VAL A 197 9.37 4.58 -3.07
C VAL A 197 7.93 4.27 -3.40
N PHE A 198 7.43 4.92 -4.44
CA PHE A 198 6.09 4.72 -4.95
C PHE A 198 6.15 4.30 -6.41
N TYR A 199 5.03 3.74 -6.87
CA TYR A 199 4.73 3.72 -8.29
C TYR A 199 3.43 4.48 -8.57
N CYS A 200 3.40 5.12 -9.74
CA CYS A 200 2.20 5.68 -10.35
C CYS A 200 1.97 4.95 -11.67
N LEU A 201 0.84 4.26 -11.78
CA LEU A 201 0.44 3.48 -12.94
C LEU A 201 -0.85 4.05 -13.51
N HIS A 202 -0.84 4.35 -14.81
CA HIS A 202 -2.02 4.60 -15.63
C HIS A 202 -2.12 3.49 -16.66
N ALA A 203 -3.24 2.77 -16.68
CA ALA A 203 -3.51 1.70 -17.62
C ALA A 203 -4.96 1.74 -18.10
N LYS A 204 -5.26 1.00 -19.16
CA LYS A 204 -6.60 0.88 -19.73
C LYS A 204 -6.92 -0.56 -20.08
N SER A 205 -8.22 -0.89 -20.13
CA SER A 205 -8.70 -2.16 -20.67
C SER A 205 -8.19 -2.34 -22.11
N ALA A 206 -7.79 -3.56 -22.48
CA ALA A 206 -7.52 -3.87 -23.89
C ALA A 206 -8.79 -3.68 -24.75
N SER A 207 -8.57 -3.43 -26.04
CA SER A 207 -9.62 -3.26 -27.06
C SER A 207 -10.22 -4.58 -27.52
#